data_AF-A0A6J0ZPJ5-F1
#
_entry.id   AF-A0A6J0ZPJ5-F1
#
_cell.length_a   1.000
_cell.length_b   1.000
_cell.length_c   1.000
_cell.angle_alpha   90.00
_cell.angle_beta   90.00
_cell.angle_gamma   90.00
#
_symmetry.space_group_name_H-M   'P 1'
#
loop_
_entity.id
_entity.type
_entity.pdbx_description
1 polymer ?
#
loop_
_entity_poly.entity_id
_entity_poly.type
_entity_poly.pdbx_seq_one_letter_code
_entity_poly.pdbx_strand_id
1 'polypeptide(L)'
;MLRRSVSSSSSYELITFLVFTLFCLASFSLSQQQQLIESDRFDDDVNATVSNASSITKPKDGTFAAIIDRALEKEFTENEQNEVNDDAGSFNNSVAEQQAVLETVARVKTKKNDTKEETSFQLHDVFNLENDNRAEDTPMLIDRKDNVFIISNFKSKFPVLQLDLRLISDLVVVIVSATCGGIAFACAGQPVITGYLLAGSLIGPGGFSFVSEMVQVETVAQFGVIFLLFALGLEFSIAKLRVVRAVAVVGGLLQIILFMCLCGISASLCGGRLSEGVFVGVFLSMSSTAVVLKFLMEKNSTNMLHGQVTIGTLILQDCAVGLLFALLPVLGGTSGVFQGVISMTKLLVMLVAFLAVLSILSRTCLPWLLRLMISLSSQTNELYQLASVAFCLLVAWCSDKLGLSLELGSFAAGVMISTTDLAQHTLEQIEPIRNFFAALFLASIGMLIHVHFLWNHVDILLASVILVITIKTIIIALVVKGFGYNNKTSLLVGMSLAQIGEFAFVLLSRASNLHLVEGKLYLLLLGTTALSLVTTPLLFKLIPAILHLGVLLRWFSPERESSIEVGIKADSLRSDSGKHRIVLMAQESHDS
;
A
#
# COMPACT_ATOMS: atom_id res chain seq x y z
N MET A 1 36.53 15.25 12.87
CA MET A 1 36.23 15.30 11.41
C MET A 1 36.59 13.99 10.66
N LEU A 2 36.62 12.81 11.32
CA LEU A 2 37.01 11.52 10.70
C LEU A 2 35.98 10.38 10.88
N ARG A 3 34.72 10.68 11.24
CA ARG A 3 33.66 9.67 11.45
C ARG A 3 32.58 9.63 10.35
N ARG A 4 32.77 10.38 9.24
CA ARG A 4 31.73 10.60 8.21
C ARG A 4 31.82 9.69 6.97
N SER A 5 32.88 8.89 6.81
CA SER A 5 33.10 8.13 5.56
C SER A 5 32.51 6.70 5.57
N VAL A 6 32.45 6.04 6.74
CA VAL A 6 32.13 4.59 6.80
C VAL A 6 30.63 4.28 6.74
N SER A 7 29.75 5.23 7.12
CA SER A 7 28.29 4.99 7.06
C SER A 7 27.74 5.02 5.63
N SER A 8 28.38 5.76 4.72
CA SER A 8 27.91 5.88 3.34
C SER A 8 28.17 4.59 2.54
N SER A 9 29.28 3.90 2.79
CA SER A 9 29.65 2.71 2.00
C SER A 9 28.75 1.51 2.27
N SER A 10 28.28 1.34 3.51
CA SER A 10 27.42 0.20 3.87
C SER A 10 25.99 0.31 3.33
N SER A 11 25.50 1.53 3.04
CA SER A 11 24.21 1.73 2.38
C SER A 11 24.28 1.40 0.90
N TYR A 12 25.40 1.72 0.25
CA TYR A 12 25.65 1.39 -1.15
C TYR A 12 25.79 -0.10 -1.38
N GLU A 13 26.49 -0.81 -0.49
CA GLU A 13 26.59 -2.26 -0.56
C GLU A 13 25.23 -2.95 -0.39
N LEU A 14 24.35 -2.44 0.48
CA LEU A 14 23.02 -3.02 0.63
C LEU A 14 22.14 -2.74 -0.59
N ILE A 15 22.16 -1.52 -1.13
CA ILE A 15 21.41 -1.17 -2.35
C ILE A 15 21.95 -1.94 -3.56
N THR A 16 23.27 -2.05 -3.72
CA THR A 16 23.86 -2.87 -4.80
C THR A 16 23.60 -4.35 -4.61
N PHE A 17 23.60 -4.85 -3.37
CA PHE A 17 23.20 -6.23 -3.09
C PHE A 17 21.72 -6.46 -3.39
N LEU A 18 20.84 -5.50 -3.05
CA LEU A 18 19.41 -5.55 -3.34
C LEU A 18 19.13 -5.50 -4.85
N VAL A 19 19.82 -4.62 -5.57
CA VAL A 19 19.77 -4.51 -7.04
C VAL A 19 20.36 -5.77 -7.70
N PHE A 20 21.44 -6.32 -7.16
CA PHE A 20 22.03 -7.59 -7.62
C PHE A 20 21.08 -8.76 -7.39
N THR A 21 20.36 -8.79 -6.28
CA THR A 21 19.34 -9.80 -6.02
C THR A 21 18.08 -9.61 -6.89
N LEU A 22 17.71 -8.36 -7.19
CA LEU A 22 16.69 -8.04 -8.21
C LEU A 22 17.12 -8.54 -9.59
N PHE A 23 18.40 -8.40 -9.92
CA PHE A 23 18.98 -8.87 -11.16
C PHE A 23 19.03 -10.40 -11.22
N CYS A 24 19.36 -11.09 -10.12
CA CYS A 24 19.26 -12.54 -10.02
C CYS A 24 17.81 -13.04 -10.15
N LEU A 25 16.84 -12.33 -9.56
CA LEU A 25 15.41 -12.62 -9.70
C LEU A 25 14.94 -12.51 -11.17
N ALA A 26 15.35 -11.44 -11.86
CA ALA A 26 15.06 -11.24 -13.27
C ALA A 26 15.78 -12.26 -14.18
N SER A 27 16.99 -12.67 -13.81
CA SER A 27 17.79 -13.66 -14.56
C SER A 27 17.26 -15.09 -14.40
N PHE A 28 16.74 -15.44 -13.22
CA PHE A 28 16.14 -16.75 -12.96
C PHE A 28 14.86 -16.96 -13.77
N SER A 29 14.01 -15.92 -13.89
CA SER A 29 12.86 -15.95 -14.80
C SER A 29 13.26 -16.09 -16.27
N LEU A 30 14.38 -15.51 -16.68
CA LEU A 30 14.85 -15.54 -18.07
C LEU A 30 15.44 -16.91 -18.46
N SER A 31 16.23 -17.53 -17.58
CA SER A 31 16.89 -18.82 -17.84
C SER A 31 15.91 -19.97 -18.00
N GLN A 32 14.73 -19.91 -17.38
CA GLN A 32 13.77 -21.01 -17.40
C GLN A 32 12.78 -20.90 -18.58
N GLN A 33 12.56 -19.68 -19.08
CA GLN A 33 11.77 -19.43 -20.28
C GLN A 33 12.48 -19.91 -21.55
N GLN A 34 13.82 -20.00 -21.53
CA GLN A 34 14.61 -20.57 -22.62
C GLN A 34 14.46 -22.09 -22.76
N GLN A 35 14.06 -22.82 -21.71
CA GLN A 35 13.77 -24.26 -21.77
C GLN A 35 12.40 -24.56 -22.40
N LEU A 36 11.43 -23.64 -22.32
CA LEU A 36 10.13 -23.76 -23.02
C LEU A 36 10.24 -23.52 -24.53
N ILE A 37 11.30 -22.81 -24.97
CA ILE A 37 11.56 -22.53 -26.40
C ILE A 37 12.10 -23.78 -27.12
N GLU A 38 12.73 -24.73 -26.41
CA GLU A 38 13.20 -25.98 -27.01
C GLU A 38 12.06 -26.98 -27.27
N SER A 39 10.94 -26.88 -26.53
CA SER A 39 9.75 -27.71 -26.76
C SER A 39 8.85 -27.18 -27.89
N ASP A 40 8.75 -25.85 -28.05
CA ASP A 40 7.91 -25.25 -29.11
C ASP A 40 8.58 -25.24 -30.49
N ARG A 41 9.91 -25.43 -30.57
CA ARG A 41 10.65 -25.46 -31.84
C ARG A 41 10.40 -26.69 -32.70
N PHE A 42 9.74 -27.71 -32.18
CA PHE A 42 9.48 -28.96 -32.92
C PHE A 42 8.15 -28.97 -33.69
N ASP A 43 7.27 -27.98 -33.48
CA ASP A 43 5.92 -27.95 -34.06
C ASP A 43 5.70 -26.88 -35.15
N ASP A 44 6.62 -25.93 -35.35
CA ASP A 44 6.41 -24.78 -36.25
C ASP A 44 7.03 -24.91 -37.67
N ASP A 45 7.71 -26.01 -38.00
CA ASP A 45 8.42 -26.15 -39.29
C ASP A 45 7.53 -26.65 -40.47
N VAL A 46 6.20 -26.70 -40.30
CA VAL A 46 5.27 -27.11 -41.36
C VAL A 46 4.12 -26.10 -41.53
N ASN A 47 4.44 -24.86 -41.94
CA ASN A 47 3.61 -24.06 -42.86
C ASN A 47 4.12 -22.61 -42.95
N ALA A 48 4.75 -22.26 -44.07
CA ALA A 48 4.42 -21.06 -44.87
C ALA A 48 5.56 -20.77 -45.87
N THR A 49 5.42 -21.29 -47.07
CA THR A 49 6.08 -20.75 -48.27
C THR A 49 5.01 -20.16 -49.19
N VAL A 50 5.40 -19.11 -49.93
CA VAL A 50 4.73 -18.50 -51.11
C VAL A 50 3.74 -17.35 -50.84
N SER A 51 4.15 -16.08 -51.02
CA SER A 51 4.12 -15.36 -52.32
C SER A 51 4.53 -13.88 -52.23
N ASN A 52 5.43 -13.51 -53.16
CA ASN A 52 5.81 -12.19 -53.71
C ASN A 52 4.60 -11.40 -54.26
N ALA A 53 4.63 -10.11 -54.66
CA ALA A 53 5.50 -8.93 -54.60
C ALA A 53 4.73 -7.80 -55.32
N SER A 54 4.97 -6.52 -55.01
CA SER A 54 5.17 -5.48 -56.05
C SER A 54 5.58 -4.13 -55.45
N SER A 55 6.69 -3.63 -56.00
CA SER A 55 7.35 -2.35 -55.82
C SER A 55 6.58 -1.17 -56.41
N ILE A 56 6.83 0.07 -55.93
CA ILE A 56 7.43 1.17 -56.74
C ILE A 56 7.57 2.50 -55.94
N THR A 57 8.82 2.97 -55.90
CA THR A 57 9.38 4.35 -55.80
C THR A 57 9.14 5.27 -54.59
N LYS A 58 10.24 5.53 -53.86
CA LYS A 58 10.60 6.82 -53.25
C LYS A 58 11.28 7.73 -54.31
N PRO A 59 11.34 9.04 -54.09
CA PRO A 59 12.62 9.62 -53.67
C PRO A 59 12.53 10.52 -52.44
N LYS A 60 13.70 10.71 -51.85
CA LYS A 60 14.02 11.45 -50.62
C LYS A 60 13.77 12.95 -50.82
N ASP A 61 13.36 13.62 -49.75
CA ASP A 61 14.11 14.75 -49.19
C ASP A 61 13.77 14.89 -47.71
N GLY A 62 14.78 14.60 -46.88
CA GLY A 62 14.74 14.69 -45.44
C GLY A 62 15.82 15.65 -44.99
N THR A 63 15.39 16.76 -44.39
CA THR A 63 16.24 17.57 -43.52
C THR A 63 15.39 18.03 -42.35
N PHE A 64 15.88 17.79 -41.14
CA PHE A 64 15.19 18.04 -39.86
C PHE A 64 14.74 19.50 -39.70
N ALA A 65 15.46 20.45 -40.33
CA ALA A 65 15.12 21.87 -40.35
C ALA A 65 13.79 22.16 -41.09
N ALA A 66 13.49 21.47 -42.19
CA ALA A 66 12.26 21.70 -42.96
C ALA A 66 11.00 21.09 -42.31
N ILE A 67 11.19 20.10 -41.42
CA ILE A 67 10.10 19.51 -40.62
C ILE A 67 9.81 20.40 -39.41
N ILE A 68 10.84 21.02 -38.84
CA ILE A 68 10.72 21.98 -37.74
C ILE A 68 10.11 23.30 -38.22
N ASP A 69 10.53 23.86 -39.36
CA ASP A 69 9.91 25.07 -39.91
C ASP A 69 8.41 24.85 -40.19
N ARG A 70 8.03 23.67 -40.70
CA ARG A 70 6.62 23.33 -40.97
C ARG A 70 5.80 23.02 -39.72
N ALA A 71 6.44 22.63 -38.62
CA ALA A 71 5.79 22.42 -37.32
C ALA A 71 5.65 23.74 -36.55
N LEU A 72 6.67 24.59 -36.60
CA LEU A 72 6.68 25.93 -35.98
C LEU A 72 5.72 26.89 -36.70
N GLU A 73 5.66 26.88 -38.03
CA GLU A 73 4.71 27.71 -38.79
C GLU A 73 3.25 27.23 -38.63
N LYS A 74 3.05 26.00 -38.14
CA LYS A 74 1.74 25.45 -37.78
C LYS A 74 1.32 25.76 -36.34
N GLU A 75 2.26 25.82 -35.39
CA GLU A 75 1.97 26.15 -33.97
C GLU A 75 1.94 27.67 -33.68
N PHE A 76 2.72 28.49 -34.40
CA PHE A 76 2.84 29.93 -34.10
C PHE A 76 1.92 30.83 -34.93
N THR A 77 1.29 30.32 -35.99
CA THR A 77 0.25 31.08 -36.73
C THR A 77 -1.14 30.89 -36.12
N GLU A 78 -1.33 29.91 -35.22
CA GLU A 78 -2.62 29.65 -34.56
C GLU A 78 -2.88 30.56 -33.34
N ASN A 79 -1.95 31.41 -32.91
CA ASN A 79 -2.11 32.15 -31.64
C ASN A 79 -2.08 33.69 -31.68
N GLU A 80 -1.95 34.38 -32.82
CA GLU A 80 -2.02 35.86 -32.80
C GLU A 80 -2.83 36.57 -33.90
N GLN A 81 -3.54 35.88 -34.80
CA GLN A 81 -4.45 36.56 -35.73
C GLN A 81 -5.51 35.63 -36.33
N ASN A 82 -6.56 35.38 -35.54
CA ASN A 82 -7.97 35.23 -35.94
C ASN A 82 -8.72 34.40 -34.89
N GLU A 83 -9.21 35.05 -33.82
CA GLU A 83 -10.42 34.58 -33.15
C GLU A 83 -11.62 34.86 -34.08
N VAL A 84 -11.75 34.04 -35.12
CA VAL A 84 -13.04 33.83 -35.79
C VAL A 84 -13.45 32.43 -35.41
N ASN A 85 -14.33 32.35 -34.41
CA ASN A 85 -14.99 31.13 -33.97
C ASN A 85 -15.76 30.51 -35.15
N ASP A 86 -15.15 29.57 -35.86
CA ASP A 86 -15.89 28.50 -36.52
C ASP A 86 -16.32 27.48 -35.45
N ASP A 87 -17.21 27.92 -34.56
CA ASP A 87 -18.04 27.00 -33.80
C ASP A 87 -18.97 26.32 -34.81
N ALA A 88 -18.85 25.01 -34.97
CA ALA A 88 -19.80 24.18 -35.72
C ALA A 88 -21.24 24.22 -35.13
N GLY A 89 -21.48 25.02 -34.08
CA GLY A 89 -22.78 25.36 -33.51
C GLY A 89 -23.00 26.88 -33.34
N SER A 90 -22.27 27.73 -34.06
CA SER A 90 -22.48 29.18 -34.07
C SER A 90 -23.84 29.53 -34.71
N PHE A 91 -24.60 30.37 -34.02
CA PHE A 91 -25.96 30.82 -34.40
C PHE A 91 -26.05 31.33 -35.85
N ASN A 92 -24.98 31.90 -36.40
CA ASN A 92 -24.94 32.40 -37.77
C ASN A 92 -24.88 31.29 -38.83
N ASN A 93 -24.21 30.16 -38.56
CA ASN A 93 -24.14 29.05 -39.51
C ASN A 93 -25.46 28.26 -39.58
N SER A 94 -26.16 28.07 -38.44
CA SER A 94 -27.45 27.37 -38.43
C SER A 94 -28.59 28.15 -39.12
N VAL A 95 -28.52 29.49 -39.14
CA VAL A 95 -29.48 30.34 -39.86
C VAL A 95 -29.17 30.38 -41.37
N ALA A 96 -27.89 30.36 -41.74
CA ALA A 96 -27.46 30.36 -43.15
C ALA A 96 -27.79 29.05 -43.87
N GLU A 97 -27.73 27.90 -43.18
CA GLU A 97 -28.03 26.58 -43.74
C GLU A 97 -29.53 26.19 -43.71
N GLN A 98 -30.44 27.09 -43.31
CA GLN A 98 -31.88 26.81 -43.08
C GLN A 98 -32.17 25.66 -42.09
N GLN A 99 -31.20 25.24 -41.28
CA GLN A 99 -31.35 24.15 -40.31
C GLN A 99 -31.98 24.61 -38.97
N ALA A 100 -32.22 25.91 -38.79
CA ALA A 100 -32.86 26.48 -37.60
C ALA A 100 -34.12 27.30 -37.94
N VAL A 101 -35.20 27.08 -37.18
CA VAL A 101 -36.40 27.92 -37.21
C VAL A 101 -36.28 28.98 -36.10
N LEU A 102 -36.37 30.25 -36.47
CA LEU A 102 -36.37 31.36 -35.51
C LEU A 102 -37.73 31.44 -34.82
N GLU A 103 -37.79 31.04 -33.54
CA GLU A 103 -38.96 31.19 -32.69
C GLU A 103 -38.76 32.32 -31.67
N THR A 104 -39.75 33.20 -31.53
CA THR A 104 -39.71 34.29 -30.55
C THR A 104 -40.30 33.80 -29.24
N VAL A 105 -39.45 33.59 -28.23
CA VAL A 105 -39.86 33.10 -26.90
C VAL A 105 -39.96 34.25 -25.90
N ALA A 106 -41.02 34.26 -25.10
CA ALA A 106 -41.17 35.21 -24.01
C ALA A 106 -40.44 34.69 -22.76
N ARG A 107 -39.55 35.50 -22.18
CA ARG A 107 -38.94 35.22 -20.88
C ARG A 107 -39.77 35.88 -19.78
N VAL A 108 -40.42 35.06 -18.96
CA VAL A 108 -41.15 35.54 -17.78
C VAL A 108 -40.19 35.57 -16.59
N LYS A 109 -40.10 36.72 -15.92
CA LYS A 109 -39.43 36.86 -14.63
C LYS A 109 -40.48 37.15 -13.56
N THR A 110 -40.67 36.22 -12.64
CA THR A 110 -41.46 36.46 -11.43
C THR A 110 -40.70 37.46 -10.55
N LYS A 111 -41.38 38.55 -10.14
CA LYS A 111 -40.92 39.45 -9.09
C LYS A 111 -41.87 39.27 -7.91
N LYS A 112 -41.40 38.73 -6.79
CA LYS A 112 -42.21 38.62 -5.57
C LYS A 112 -42.07 39.91 -4.74
N ASN A 113 -43.20 40.47 -4.32
CA ASN A 113 -43.28 41.45 -3.24
C ASN A 113 -43.13 40.69 -1.92
N ASP A 114 -42.23 41.14 -1.05
CA ASP A 114 -41.98 40.56 0.26
C ASP A 114 -43.21 40.66 1.17
N THR A 115 -43.82 39.52 1.50
CA THR A 115 -44.58 39.35 2.74
C THR A 115 -44.13 38.06 3.40
N LYS A 116 -43.56 38.20 4.59
CA LYS A 116 -43.07 37.11 5.45
C LYS A 116 -44.24 36.27 5.95
N GLU A 117 -44.19 34.97 5.72
CA GLU A 117 -44.84 33.98 6.58
C GLU A 117 -43.80 32.95 7.02
N GLU A 118 -43.67 32.80 8.34
CA GLU A 118 -42.80 31.84 8.99
C GLU A 118 -43.46 30.45 8.96
N THR A 119 -42.72 29.41 8.54
CA THR A 119 -43.11 28.02 8.79
C THR A 119 -42.00 27.30 9.57
N SER A 120 -42.47 26.49 10.52
CA SER A 120 -41.72 25.83 11.59
C SER A 120 -40.80 24.71 11.10
N PHE A 121 -39.58 24.68 11.62
CA PHE A 121 -38.56 23.65 11.36
C PHE A 121 -38.98 22.25 11.82
N GLN A 122 -38.99 21.27 10.90
CA GLN A 122 -39.01 19.84 11.21
C GLN A 122 -37.71 19.17 10.73
N LEU A 123 -37.14 18.29 11.55
CA LEU A 123 -35.88 17.57 11.31
C LEU A 123 -35.89 16.68 10.04
N HIS A 124 -37.06 16.38 9.49
CA HIS A 124 -37.19 15.55 8.30
C HIS A 124 -36.84 16.29 6.99
N ASP A 125 -36.81 17.63 7.00
CA ASP A 125 -36.47 18.47 5.84
C ASP A 125 -34.96 18.60 5.58
N VAL A 126 -34.13 18.21 6.55
CA VAL A 126 -32.66 18.28 6.41
C VAL A 126 -32.13 17.29 5.37
N PHE A 127 -32.87 16.20 5.12
CA PHE A 127 -32.45 15.13 4.20
C PHE A 127 -33.09 15.19 2.81
N ASN A 128 -34.05 16.09 2.55
CA ASN A 128 -34.78 16.20 1.29
C ASN A 128 -34.71 17.61 0.67
N LEU A 129 -33.55 18.26 0.75
CA LEU A 129 -33.34 19.65 0.30
C LEU A 129 -33.23 19.83 -1.22
N GLU A 130 -33.53 18.81 -2.02
CA GLU A 130 -33.27 18.83 -3.47
C GLU A 130 -34.43 19.39 -4.31
N ASN A 131 -35.62 19.62 -3.72
CA ASN A 131 -36.82 19.95 -4.51
C ASN A 131 -37.51 21.29 -4.21
N ASP A 132 -37.51 21.80 -2.98
CA ASP A 132 -38.43 22.92 -2.65
C ASP A 132 -37.91 24.33 -2.99
N ASN A 133 -36.59 24.56 -3.06
CA ASN A 133 -36.05 25.89 -3.35
C ASN A 133 -35.79 26.17 -4.85
N ARG A 134 -36.16 25.24 -5.76
CA ARG A 134 -35.90 25.37 -7.21
C ARG A 134 -37.07 25.97 -8.01
N ALA A 135 -38.28 26.00 -7.45
CA ALA A 135 -39.47 26.34 -8.22
C ALA A 135 -39.76 27.85 -8.34
N GLU A 136 -39.38 28.69 -7.37
CA GLU A 136 -39.96 30.04 -7.30
C GLU A 136 -39.26 31.13 -8.17
N ASP A 137 -38.00 30.93 -8.56
CA ASP A 137 -37.20 31.93 -9.31
C ASP A 137 -36.57 31.38 -10.60
N THR A 138 -37.13 30.32 -11.21
CA THR A 138 -36.62 29.81 -12.49
C THR A 138 -37.24 30.60 -13.66
N PRO A 139 -36.44 31.34 -14.46
CA PRO A 139 -36.98 32.03 -15.64
C PRO A 139 -37.46 30.98 -16.64
N MET A 140 -38.77 30.93 -16.85
CA MET A 140 -39.42 30.05 -17.81
C MET A 140 -39.38 30.69 -19.20
N LEU A 141 -39.05 29.88 -20.20
CA LEU A 141 -39.22 30.23 -21.61
C LEU A 141 -40.50 29.60 -22.10
N ILE A 142 -41.38 30.40 -22.69
CA ILE A 142 -42.63 29.93 -23.29
C ILE A 142 -42.50 30.12 -24.80
N ASP A 143 -42.65 29.02 -25.54
CA ASP A 143 -42.72 29.01 -27.00
C ASP A 143 -44.13 29.33 -27.50
N ARG A 144 -44.27 29.70 -28.78
CA ARG A 144 -45.51 30.01 -29.48
C ARG A 144 -46.58 28.91 -29.40
N LYS A 145 -46.19 27.67 -29.15
CA LYS A 145 -47.10 26.53 -28.92
C LYS A 145 -47.48 26.33 -27.44
N ASP A 146 -47.21 27.31 -26.58
CA ASP A 146 -47.39 27.27 -25.11
C ASP A 146 -46.58 26.18 -24.39
N ASN A 147 -45.48 25.72 -25.01
CA ASN A 147 -44.55 24.81 -24.35
C ASN A 147 -43.66 25.58 -23.37
N VAL A 148 -43.57 25.09 -22.13
CA VAL A 148 -42.79 25.71 -21.06
C VAL A 148 -41.45 25.00 -20.90
N PHE A 149 -40.35 25.74 -21.04
CA PHE A 149 -38.99 25.25 -20.89
C PHE A 149 -38.30 25.91 -19.69
N ILE A 150 -37.63 25.08 -18.88
CA ILE A 150 -36.84 25.52 -17.71
C ILE A 150 -35.36 25.37 -18.06
N ILE A 151 -34.57 26.43 -17.85
CA ILE A 151 -33.12 26.41 -18.09
C ILE A 151 -32.44 25.64 -16.94
N SER A 152 -31.86 24.49 -17.24
CA SER A 152 -31.30 23.55 -16.24
C SER A 152 -29.87 23.88 -15.77
N ASN A 153 -29.13 24.74 -16.47
CA ASN A 153 -27.75 25.07 -16.13
C ASN A 153 -27.59 26.56 -15.85
N PHE A 154 -27.69 26.94 -14.58
CA PHE A 154 -27.42 28.30 -14.15
C PHE A 154 -25.90 28.46 -14.00
N LYS A 155 -25.24 29.07 -14.99
CA LYS A 155 -23.87 29.56 -14.81
C LYS A 155 -23.93 30.76 -13.86
N SER A 156 -23.88 30.50 -12.56
CA SER A 156 -23.86 31.55 -11.54
C SER A 156 -22.67 32.48 -11.78
N LYS A 157 -22.90 33.79 -11.63
CA LYS A 157 -21.86 34.82 -11.84
C LYS A 157 -20.70 34.72 -10.82
N PHE A 158 -20.87 33.90 -9.78
CA PHE A 158 -19.89 33.57 -8.76
C PHE A 158 -19.65 32.05 -8.76
N PRO A 159 -18.42 31.59 -8.48
CA PRO A 159 -18.15 30.17 -8.29
C PRO A 159 -18.93 29.68 -7.06
N VAL A 160 -20.03 28.95 -7.28
CA VAL A 160 -20.75 28.26 -6.21
C VAL A 160 -19.99 26.96 -5.94
N LEU A 161 -19.55 26.75 -4.71
CA LEU A 161 -18.94 25.48 -4.27
C LEU A 161 -19.98 24.37 -4.43
N GLN A 162 -19.82 23.52 -5.46
CA GLN A 162 -20.58 22.27 -5.56
C GLN A 162 -20.02 21.29 -4.54
N LEU A 163 -20.80 21.03 -3.48
CA LEU A 163 -20.44 20.09 -2.42
C LEU A 163 -20.99 18.70 -2.77
N ASP A 164 -20.14 17.69 -2.85
CA ASP A 164 -20.59 16.31 -2.93
C ASP A 164 -20.92 15.82 -1.51
N LEU A 165 -22.17 16.07 -1.07
CA LEU A 165 -22.66 15.65 0.24
C LEU A 165 -22.61 14.13 0.44
N ARG A 166 -22.65 13.35 -0.65
CA ARG A 166 -22.57 11.89 -0.58
C ARG A 166 -21.18 11.43 -0.18
N LEU A 167 -20.13 11.99 -0.80
CA LEU A 167 -18.74 11.70 -0.43
C LEU A 167 -18.48 11.97 1.05
N ILE A 168 -19.00 13.10 1.56
CA ILE A 168 -18.85 13.46 2.97
C ILE A 168 -19.57 12.45 3.87
N SER A 169 -20.81 12.09 3.52
CA SER A 169 -21.59 11.09 4.26
C SER A 169 -20.88 9.74 4.29
N ASP A 170 -20.40 9.25 3.15
CA ASP A 170 -19.70 7.97 3.04
C ASP A 170 -18.40 7.97 3.87
N LEU A 171 -17.62 9.05 3.80
CA LEU A 171 -16.41 9.18 4.61
C LEU A 171 -16.71 9.20 6.12
N VAL A 172 -17.77 9.90 6.54
CA VAL A 172 -18.21 9.93 7.95
C VAL A 172 -18.59 8.53 8.41
N VAL A 173 -19.40 7.81 7.64
CA VAL A 173 -19.83 6.44 7.97
C VAL A 173 -18.61 5.51 8.09
N VAL A 174 -17.67 5.59 7.15
CA VAL A 174 -16.44 4.79 7.17
C VAL A 174 -15.56 5.12 8.39
N ILE A 175 -15.37 6.38 8.74
CA ILE A 175 -14.54 6.78 9.89
C ILE A 175 -15.18 6.36 11.21
N VAL A 176 -16.47 6.65 11.40
CA VAL A 176 -17.20 6.33 12.63
C VAL A 176 -17.20 4.83 12.85
N SER A 177 -17.44 4.06 11.80
CA SER A 177 -17.46 2.61 11.91
C SER A 177 -16.09 1.99 12.11
N ALA A 178 -15.05 2.47 11.41
CA ALA A 178 -13.68 2.05 11.67
C ALA A 178 -13.31 2.33 13.14
N THR A 179 -13.70 3.49 13.67
CA THR A 179 -13.49 3.83 15.08
C THR A 179 -14.21 2.83 16.01
N CYS A 180 -15.50 2.57 15.78
CA CYS A 180 -16.26 1.59 16.56
C CYS A 180 -15.66 0.18 16.49
N GLY A 181 -15.29 -0.30 15.29
CA GLY A 181 -14.68 -1.61 15.09
C GLY A 181 -13.29 -1.70 15.74
N GLY A 182 -12.49 -0.65 15.61
CA GLY A 182 -11.18 -0.53 16.25
C GLY A 182 -11.29 -0.58 17.77
N ILE A 183 -12.22 0.16 18.38
CA ILE A 183 -12.49 0.13 19.82
C ILE A 183 -12.92 -1.28 20.27
N ALA A 184 -13.86 -1.90 19.55
CA ALA A 184 -14.34 -3.24 19.87
C ALA A 184 -13.19 -4.27 19.88
N PHE A 185 -12.31 -4.22 18.87
CA PHE A 185 -11.16 -5.11 18.78
C PHE A 185 -10.07 -4.80 19.82
N ALA A 186 -9.85 -3.52 20.12
CA ALA A 186 -8.96 -3.12 21.21
C ALA A 186 -9.45 -3.66 22.55
N CYS A 187 -10.75 -3.57 22.84
CA CYS A 187 -11.37 -4.14 24.04
C CYS A 187 -11.27 -5.67 24.09
N ALA A 188 -11.33 -6.35 22.94
CA ALA A 188 -11.15 -7.79 22.83
C ALA A 188 -9.67 -8.24 22.92
N GLY A 189 -8.72 -7.30 23.06
CA GLY A 189 -7.28 -7.60 23.07
C GLY A 189 -6.72 -8.01 21.71
N GLN A 190 -7.42 -7.70 20.62
CA GLN A 190 -7.06 -8.00 19.24
C GLN A 190 -6.41 -6.78 18.55
N PRO A 191 -5.65 -6.97 17.45
CA PRO A 191 -5.12 -5.86 16.67
C PRO A 191 -6.21 -4.94 16.13
N VAL A 192 -6.06 -3.63 16.35
CA VAL A 192 -7.04 -2.59 15.94
C VAL A 192 -7.25 -2.57 14.42
N ILE A 193 -6.19 -2.86 13.66
CA ILE A 193 -6.16 -3.02 12.19
C ILE A 193 -7.26 -3.97 11.70
N THR A 194 -7.47 -5.08 12.41
CA THR A 194 -8.50 -6.07 12.08
C THR A 194 -9.91 -5.53 12.33
N GLY A 195 -10.07 -4.68 13.33
CA GLY A 195 -11.33 -3.97 13.60
C GLY A 195 -11.72 -3.00 12.49
N TYR A 196 -10.75 -2.25 11.93
CA TYR A 196 -10.99 -1.36 10.79
C TYR A 196 -11.49 -2.13 9.55
N LEU A 197 -10.83 -3.24 9.24
CA LEU A 197 -11.17 -4.09 8.10
C LEU A 197 -12.56 -4.73 8.25
N LEU A 198 -12.89 -5.26 9.43
CA LEU A 198 -14.21 -5.84 9.67
C LEU A 198 -15.32 -4.80 9.68
N ALA A 199 -15.08 -3.61 10.25
CA ALA A 199 -16.03 -2.50 10.18
C ALA A 199 -16.33 -2.12 8.73
N GLY A 200 -15.30 -2.01 7.89
CA GLY A 200 -15.45 -1.81 6.45
C GLY A 200 -16.30 -2.90 5.79
N SER A 201 -16.01 -4.18 6.07
CA SER A 201 -16.76 -5.31 5.50
C SER A 201 -18.24 -5.31 5.89
N LEU A 202 -18.57 -4.86 7.11
CA LEU A 202 -19.95 -4.73 7.56
C LEU A 202 -20.70 -3.59 6.86
N ILE A 203 -20.03 -2.50 6.51
CA ILE A 203 -20.68 -1.29 5.96
C ILE A 203 -20.66 -1.22 4.44
N GLY A 204 -19.70 -1.90 3.83
CA GLY A 204 -19.61 -2.04 2.40
C GLY A 204 -20.83 -2.77 1.79
N PRO A 205 -20.88 -2.83 0.45
CA PRO A 205 -21.99 -3.44 -0.29
C PRO A 205 -22.18 -4.94 0.01
N GLY A 206 -21.16 -5.60 0.57
CA GLY A 206 -21.23 -6.99 1.00
C GLY A 206 -21.86 -7.22 2.38
N GLY A 207 -22.20 -6.16 3.11
CA GLY A 207 -22.80 -6.20 4.45
C GLY A 207 -24.12 -5.45 4.50
N PHE A 208 -24.14 -4.28 5.15
CA PHE A 208 -25.30 -3.41 5.31
C PHE A 208 -25.50 -2.42 4.15
N SER A 209 -24.55 -2.31 3.22
CA SER A 209 -24.63 -1.44 2.03
C SER A 209 -24.91 0.03 2.35
N PHE A 210 -24.32 0.56 3.42
CA PHE A 210 -24.45 1.98 3.78
C PHE A 210 -23.65 2.90 2.85
N VAL A 211 -22.55 2.40 2.28
CA VAL A 211 -21.71 3.12 1.30
C VAL A 211 -22.03 2.59 -0.08
N SER A 212 -22.43 3.48 -0.99
CA SER A 212 -22.81 3.13 -2.37
C SER A 212 -21.71 3.45 -3.39
N GLU A 213 -20.89 4.48 -3.17
CA GLU A 213 -19.88 4.93 -4.13
C GLU A 213 -18.45 4.58 -3.68
N MET A 214 -18.05 3.33 -3.94
CA MET A 214 -16.78 2.76 -3.48
C MET A 214 -15.54 3.48 -4.06
N VAL A 215 -15.64 3.97 -5.30
CA VAL A 215 -14.50 4.53 -6.05
C VAL A 215 -13.96 5.82 -5.42
N GLN A 216 -14.85 6.70 -4.96
CA GLN A 216 -14.44 7.97 -4.36
C GLN A 216 -13.76 7.73 -3.01
N VAL A 217 -14.31 6.83 -2.18
CA VAL A 217 -13.73 6.45 -0.89
C VAL A 217 -12.37 5.77 -1.09
N GLU A 218 -12.24 4.87 -2.07
CA GLU A 218 -10.97 4.20 -2.41
C GLU A 218 -9.89 5.21 -2.83
N THR A 219 -10.26 6.23 -3.60
CA THR A 219 -9.34 7.30 -4.03
C THR A 219 -8.78 8.08 -2.83
N VAL A 220 -9.62 8.41 -1.84
CA VAL A 220 -9.17 9.07 -0.60
C VAL A 220 -8.33 8.11 0.26
N ALA A 221 -8.73 6.85 0.33
CA ALA A 221 -8.00 5.78 1.01
C ALA A 221 -6.60 5.52 0.43
N GLN A 222 -6.37 5.81 -0.85
CA GLN A 222 -5.05 5.64 -1.49
C GLN A 222 -3.96 6.51 -0.83
N PHE A 223 -4.32 7.67 -0.27
CA PHE A 223 -3.39 8.46 0.55
C PHE A 223 -2.90 7.69 1.80
N GLY A 224 -3.72 6.77 2.32
CA GLY A 224 -3.33 5.87 3.41
C GLY A 224 -2.15 5.00 3.05
N VAL A 225 -2.15 4.44 1.84
CA VAL A 225 -1.01 3.66 1.35
C VAL A 225 0.25 4.51 1.26
N ILE A 226 0.13 5.70 0.68
CA ILE A 226 1.24 6.64 0.48
C ILE A 226 1.88 6.99 1.83
N PHE A 227 1.08 7.40 2.82
CA PHE A 227 1.62 7.78 4.13
C PHE A 227 2.11 6.59 4.95
N LEU A 228 1.49 5.42 4.78
CA LEU A 228 1.93 4.18 5.42
C LEU A 228 3.31 3.76 4.91
N LEU A 229 3.53 3.77 3.59
CA LEU A 229 4.83 3.44 2.98
C LEU A 229 5.89 4.52 3.22
N PHE A 230 5.49 5.78 3.29
CA PHE A 230 6.38 6.87 3.68
C PHE A 230 6.90 6.69 5.11
N ALA A 231 6.01 6.40 6.07
CA ALA A 231 6.40 6.13 7.45
C ALA A 231 7.28 4.88 7.56
N LEU A 232 6.99 3.83 6.80
CA LEU A 232 7.83 2.64 6.72
C LEU A 232 9.23 2.99 6.20
N GLY A 233 9.32 3.83 5.16
CA GLY A 233 10.60 4.34 4.66
C GLY A 233 11.38 5.15 5.70
N LEU A 234 10.70 5.91 6.57
CA LEU A 234 11.32 6.68 7.66
C LEU A 234 11.87 5.79 8.77
N GLU A 235 11.17 4.71 9.10
CA GLU A 235 11.55 3.78 10.16
C GLU A 235 12.75 2.89 9.76
N PHE A 236 13.06 2.82 8.47
CA PHE A 236 14.18 2.08 7.94
C PHE A 236 15.52 2.57 8.53
N SER A 237 16.18 1.71 9.30
CA SER A 237 17.48 2.00 9.90
C SER A 237 18.50 0.91 9.62
N ILE A 238 19.52 1.25 8.83
CA ILE A 238 20.68 0.39 8.51
C ILE A 238 21.46 -0.02 9.77
N ALA A 239 21.38 0.79 10.84
CA ALA A 239 22.04 0.49 12.11
C ALA A 239 21.42 -0.72 12.82
N LYS A 240 20.08 -0.82 12.83
CA LYS A 240 19.34 -1.93 13.47
C LYS A 240 19.61 -3.27 12.76
N LEU A 241 19.84 -3.24 11.45
CA LEU A 241 20.10 -4.44 10.64
C LEU A 241 21.53 -5.01 10.76
N ARG A 242 22.48 -4.24 11.33
CA ARG A 242 23.91 -4.62 11.33
C ARG A 242 24.23 -5.80 12.24
N VAL A 243 23.49 -5.99 13.34
CA VAL A 243 23.79 -6.98 14.39
C VAL A 243 23.51 -8.42 13.92
N VAL A 244 22.53 -8.61 13.03
CA VAL A 244 22.12 -9.94 12.51
C VAL A 244 22.13 -10.02 10.99
N ARG A 245 22.99 -9.21 10.34
CA ARG A 245 22.95 -8.93 8.90
C ARG A 245 22.91 -10.17 8.02
N ALA A 246 23.75 -11.18 8.29
CA ALA A 246 23.84 -12.35 7.41
C ALA A 246 22.51 -13.11 7.32
N VAL A 247 21.90 -13.39 8.47
CA VAL A 247 20.72 -14.26 8.56
C VAL A 247 19.45 -13.46 8.26
N ALA A 248 19.35 -12.24 8.79
CA ALA A 248 18.21 -11.37 8.54
C ALA A 248 18.10 -10.99 7.06
N VAL A 249 19.22 -10.61 6.42
CA VAL A 249 19.21 -10.17 5.01
C VAL A 249 19.19 -11.35 4.05
N VAL A 250 20.18 -12.24 4.13
CA VAL A 250 20.28 -13.35 3.17
C VAL A 250 19.17 -14.37 3.42
N GLY A 251 18.90 -14.72 4.68
CA GLY A 251 17.80 -15.61 5.03
C GLY A 251 16.44 -15.00 4.71
N GLY A 252 16.24 -13.71 5.03
CA GLY A 252 14.99 -13.00 4.75
C GLY A 252 14.69 -12.83 3.25
N LEU A 253 15.72 -12.74 2.41
CA LEU A 253 15.55 -12.74 0.96
C LEU A 253 15.35 -14.17 0.43
N LEU A 254 16.12 -15.13 0.94
CA LEU A 254 16.02 -16.53 0.56
C LEU A 254 14.62 -17.10 0.81
N GLN A 255 13.97 -16.76 1.93
CA GLN A 255 12.57 -17.15 2.15
C GLN A 255 11.63 -16.57 1.09
N ILE A 256 11.80 -15.31 0.66
CA ILE A 256 10.95 -14.68 -0.36
C ILE A 256 11.13 -15.42 -1.69
N ILE A 257 12.37 -15.74 -2.05
CA ILE A 257 12.70 -16.53 -3.24
C ILE A 257 12.08 -17.93 -3.17
N LEU A 258 12.24 -18.63 -2.04
CA LEU A 258 11.69 -19.97 -1.85
C LEU A 258 10.16 -19.98 -1.98
N PHE A 259 9.49 -18.98 -1.42
CA PHE A 259 8.04 -18.83 -1.56
C PHE A 259 7.60 -18.52 -2.98
N MET A 260 8.32 -17.63 -3.68
CA MET A 260 8.08 -17.35 -5.11
C MET A 260 8.20 -18.61 -5.95
N CYS A 261 9.28 -19.38 -5.77
CA CYS A 261 9.49 -20.62 -6.50
C CYS A 261 8.41 -21.65 -6.15
N LEU A 262 8.09 -21.84 -4.87
CA LEU A 262 7.10 -22.81 -4.43
C LEU A 262 5.71 -22.50 -5.01
N CYS A 263 5.26 -21.25 -4.91
CA CYS A 263 3.94 -20.86 -5.40
C CYS A 263 3.90 -20.76 -6.94
N GLY A 264 4.99 -20.32 -7.58
CA GLY A 264 5.11 -20.30 -9.04
C GLY A 264 5.05 -21.70 -9.65
N ILE A 265 5.80 -22.66 -9.08
CA ILE A 265 5.76 -24.06 -9.51
C ILE A 265 4.37 -24.65 -9.24
N SER A 266 3.79 -24.40 -8.06
CA SER A 266 2.45 -24.90 -7.72
C SER A 266 1.38 -24.36 -8.67
N ALA A 267 1.45 -23.08 -9.03
CA ALA A 267 0.54 -22.46 -10.00
C ALA A 267 0.71 -23.10 -11.38
N SER A 268 1.94 -23.29 -11.86
CA SER A 268 2.21 -23.93 -13.14
C SER A 268 1.69 -25.37 -13.20
N LEU A 269 1.85 -26.15 -12.11
CA LEU A 269 1.31 -27.51 -12.00
C LEU A 269 -0.23 -27.55 -12.00
N CYS A 270 -0.88 -26.50 -11.49
CA CYS A 270 -2.34 -26.37 -11.49
C CYS A 270 -2.90 -25.72 -12.76
N GLY A 271 -2.06 -25.46 -13.77
CA GLY A 271 -2.46 -24.80 -15.02
C GLY A 271 -2.70 -23.29 -14.91
N GLY A 272 -2.30 -22.66 -13.80
CA GLY A 272 -2.37 -21.21 -13.60
C GLY A 272 -1.22 -20.45 -14.24
N ARG A 273 -1.33 -19.12 -14.28
CA ARG A 273 -0.25 -18.26 -14.79
C ARG A 273 0.93 -18.24 -13.84
N LEU A 274 2.15 -18.41 -14.36
CA LEU A 274 3.37 -18.35 -13.56
C LEU A 274 3.51 -17.01 -12.83
N SER A 275 3.19 -15.89 -13.49
CA SER A 275 3.25 -14.55 -12.90
C SER A 275 2.33 -14.38 -11.69
N GLU A 276 1.13 -14.96 -11.75
CA GLU A 276 0.17 -14.99 -10.64
C GLU A 276 0.71 -15.84 -9.48
N GLY A 277 1.26 -17.02 -9.77
CA GLY A 277 1.90 -17.88 -8.74
C GLY A 277 3.12 -17.23 -8.08
N VAL A 278 3.97 -16.55 -8.85
CA VAL A 278 5.10 -15.78 -8.31
C VAL A 278 4.60 -14.66 -7.39
N PHE A 279 3.58 -13.91 -7.81
CA PHE A 279 2.97 -12.87 -6.98
C PHE A 279 2.41 -13.44 -5.67
N VAL A 280 1.65 -14.53 -5.74
CA VAL A 280 1.12 -15.23 -4.55
C VAL A 280 2.24 -15.63 -3.61
N GLY A 281 3.36 -16.13 -4.14
CA GLY A 281 4.53 -16.48 -3.35
C GLY A 281 5.10 -15.27 -2.61
N VAL A 282 5.30 -14.14 -3.30
CA VAL A 282 5.78 -12.93 -2.61
C VAL A 282 4.79 -12.45 -1.56
N PHE A 283 3.50 -12.41 -1.91
CA PHE A 283 2.42 -11.99 -1.04
C PHE A 283 2.39 -12.82 0.27
N LEU A 284 2.45 -14.15 0.17
CA LEU A 284 2.43 -15.06 1.33
C LEU A 284 3.72 -14.99 2.17
N SER A 285 4.84 -14.60 1.57
CA SER A 285 6.11 -14.45 2.28
C SER A 285 6.07 -13.28 3.28
N MET A 286 5.30 -12.23 3.01
CA MET A 286 5.23 -11.03 3.87
C MET A 286 4.57 -11.32 5.21
N SER A 287 5.19 -10.88 6.31
CA SER A 287 4.72 -11.14 7.69
C SER A 287 4.29 -9.85 8.39
N SER A 288 3.54 -9.96 9.50
CA SER A 288 3.05 -8.79 10.23
C SER A 288 4.09 -8.26 11.22
N THR A 289 4.60 -7.04 11.00
CA THR A 289 5.61 -6.45 11.89
C THR A 289 5.00 -5.96 13.20
N ALA A 290 3.90 -5.20 13.12
CA ALA A 290 3.29 -4.57 14.30
C ALA A 290 2.83 -5.62 15.33
N VAL A 291 2.22 -6.71 14.87
CA VAL A 291 1.70 -7.75 15.75
C VAL A 291 2.84 -8.54 16.39
N VAL A 292 3.84 -8.95 15.60
CA VAL A 292 4.97 -9.76 16.09
C VAL A 292 5.84 -8.97 17.07
N LEU A 293 6.10 -7.68 16.79
CA LEU A 293 6.88 -6.83 17.68
C LEU A 293 6.20 -6.64 19.04
N LYS A 294 4.87 -6.42 19.05
CA LYS A 294 4.09 -6.32 20.29
C LYS A 294 4.23 -7.58 21.15
N PHE A 295 4.11 -8.76 20.55
CA PHE A 295 4.31 -10.03 21.28
C PHE A 295 5.74 -10.24 21.79
N LEU A 296 6.75 -9.87 21.00
CA LEU A 296 8.15 -9.93 21.42
C LEU A 296 8.45 -8.99 22.60
N MET A 297 7.84 -7.80 22.60
CA MET A 297 7.96 -6.82 23.69
C MET A 297 7.23 -7.28 24.94
N GLU A 298 6.01 -7.79 24.83
CA GLU A 298 5.24 -8.34 25.96
C GLU A 298 5.97 -9.50 26.66
N LYS A 299 6.72 -10.32 25.90
CA LYS A 299 7.55 -11.40 26.45
C LYS A 299 8.99 -11.01 26.80
N ASN A 300 9.36 -9.73 26.70
CA ASN A 300 10.73 -9.25 26.90
C ASN A 300 11.79 -10.05 26.11
N SER A 301 11.42 -10.61 24.95
CA SER A 301 12.28 -11.51 24.15
C SER A 301 12.95 -10.80 22.98
N THR A 302 12.79 -9.48 22.85
CA THR A 302 13.40 -8.65 21.79
C THR A 302 14.93 -8.78 21.74
N ASN A 303 15.59 -8.89 22.90
CA ASN A 303 17.06 -9.00 22.99
C ASN A 303 17.57 -10.44 22.86
N MET A 304 16.69 -11.44 22.82
CA MET A 304 17.09 -12.83 22.63
C MET A 304 17.44 -13.11 21.16
N LEU A 305 18.27 -14.13 20.91
CA LEU A 305 18.71 -14.48 19.56
C LEU A 305 17.55 -14.68 18.58
N HIS A 306 16.49 -15.39 18.99
CA HIS A 306 15.30 -15.58 18.15
C HIS A 306 14.58 -14.25 17.86
N GLY A 307 14.43 -13.38 18.86
CA GLY A 307 13.80 -12.07 18.70
C GLY A 307 14.58 -11.15 17.76
N GLN A 308 15.91 -11.12 17.88
CA GLN A 308 16.77 -10.33 16.99
C GLN A 308 16.70 -10.81 15.54
N VAL A 309 16.70 -12.14 15.31
CA VAL A 309 16.54 -12.70 13.95
C VAL A 309 15.16 -12.37 13.40
N THR A 310 14.09 -12.59 14.18
CA THR A 310 12.71 -12.26 13.77
C THR A 310 12.55 -10.78 13.41
N ILE A 311 13.00 -9.86 14.28
CA ILE A 311 12.94 -8.41 14.04
C ILE A 311 13.76 -8.03 12.81
N GLY A 312 14.96 -8.58 12.66
CA GLY A 312 15.81 -8.32 11.49
C GLY A 312 15.16 -8.77 10.19
N THR A 313 14.52 -9.94 10.18
CA THR A 313 13.78 -10.45 9.02
C THR A 313 12.55 -9.61 8.71
N LEU A 314 11.80 -9.14 9.72
CA LEU A 314 10.65 -8.24 9.54
C LEU A 314 11.07 -6.91 8.87
N ILE A 315 12.14 -6.28 9.38
CA ILE A 315 12.68 -5.04 8.80
C ILE A 315 13.07 -5.23 7.33
N LEU A 316 13.65 -6.40 6.99
CA LEU A 316 13.96 -6.71 5.59
C LEU A 316 12.68 -6.87 4.75
N GLN A 317 11.68 -7.60 5.23
CA GLN A 317 10.42 -7.82 4.52
C GLN A 317 9.71 -6.50 4.24
N ASP A 318 9.59 -5.64 5.25
CA ASP A 318 8.98 -4.32 5.13
C ASP A 318 9.71 -3.46 4.08
N CYS A 319 11.04 -3.47 4.07
CA CYS A 319 11.83 -2.79 3.04
C CYS A 319 11.62 -3.41 1.64
N ALA A 320 11.52 -4.74 1.56
CA ALA A 320 11.26 -5.45 0.31
C ALA A 320 9.88 -5.14 -0.27
N VAL A 321 8.87 -4.82 0.55
CA VAL A 321 7.53 -4.41 0.10
C VAL A 321 7.62 -3.19 -0.83
N GLY A 322 8.36 -2.14 -0.44
CA GLY A 322 8.52 -0.94 -1.27
C GLY A 322 9.13 -1.23 -2.63
N LEU A 323 10.11 -2.14 -2.69
CA LEU A 323 10.74 -2.58 -3.93
C LEU A 323 9.82 -3.48 -4.76
N LEU A 324 9.03 -4.32 -4.11
CA LEU A 324 8.08 -5.20 -4.77
C LEU A 324 7.01 -4.41 -5.52
N PHE A 325 6.53 -3.29 -4.98
CA PHE A 325 5.62 -2.39 -5.69
C PHE A 325 6.17 -1.92 -7.03
N ALA A 326 7.48 -1.67 -7.13
CA ALA A 326 8.14 -1.33 -8.38
C ALA A 326 8.16 -2.48 -9.40
N LEU A 327 8.14 -3.72 -8.91
CA LEU A 327 8.18 -4.93 -9.72
C LEU A 327 6.79 -5.46 -10.08
N LEU A 328 5.70 -4.99 -9.46
CA LEU A 328 4.36 -5.46 -9.82
C LEU A 328 3.97 -5.17 -11.28
N PRO A 329 4.22 -3.98 -11.85
CA PRO A 329 3.95 -3.72 -13.27
C PRO A 329 4.75 -4.64 -14.20
N VAL A 330 5.94 -5.05 -13.76
CA VAL A 330 6.80 -6.00 -14.48
C VAL A 330 6.13 -7.38 -14.54
N LEU A 331 5.55 -7.85 -13.45
CA LEU A 331 4.84 -9.14 -13.38
C LEU A 331 3.51 -9.14 -14.17
N GLY A 332 2.85 -7.98 -14.31
CA GLY A 332 1.57 -7.84 -15.02
C GLY A 332 1.67 -7.72 -16.56
N GLY A 333 2.87 -7.59 -17.12
CA GLY A 333 3.08 -7.35 -18.55
C GLY A 333 2.75 -8.55 -19.44
N THR A 334 1.72 -8.42 -20.29
CA THR A 334 1.19 -9.44 -21.21
C THR A 334 1.79 -9.44 -22.62
N SER A 335 3.02 -8.98 -22.79
CA SER A 335 3.66 -8.92 -24.12
C SER A 335 4.72 -10.00 -24.28
N GLY A 336 4.71 -10.71 -25.42
CA GLY A 336 5.57 -11.86 -25.74
C GLY A 336 7.06 -11.65 -25.43
N VAL A 337 7.82 -12.75 -25.34
CA VAL A 337 9.15 -12.84 -24.70
C VAL A 337 10.09 -11.67 -25.03
N PHE A 338 10.24 -11.30 -26.30
CA PHE A 338 11.10 -10.19 -26.70
C PHE A 338 10.61 -8.81 -26.23
N GLN A 339 9.31 -8.55 -26.32
CA GLN A 339 8.72 -7.29 -25.88
C GLN A 339 8.66 -7.22 -24.34
N GLY A 340 8.42 -8.35 -23.68
CA GLY A 340 8.50 -8.50 -22.23
C GLY A 340 9.89 -8.17 -21.70
N VAL A 341 10.95 -8.76 -22.28
CA VAL A 341 12.35 -8.50 -21.86
C VAL A 341 12.75 -7.04 -22.06
N ILE A 342 12.35 -6.41 -23.18
CA ILE A 342 12.63 -4.99 -23.43
C ILE A 342 11.88 -4.09 -22.45
N SER A 343 10.60 -4.37 -22.18
CA SER A 343 9.77 -3.64 -21.22
C SER A 343 10.32 -3.79 -19.78
N MET A 344 10.73 -5.00 -19.40
CA MET A 344 11.35 -5.30 -18.11
C MET A 344 12.67 -4.58 -17.94
N THR A 345 13.53 -4.61 -18.96
CA THR A 345 14.82 -3.93 -18.92
C THR A 345 14.62 -2.42 -18.83
N LYS A 346 13.65 -1.87 -19.56
CA LYS A 346 13.30 -0.45 -19.48
C LYS A 346 12.82 -0.05 -18.08
N LEU A 347 11.91 -0.82 -17.48
CA LEU A 347 11.41 -0.58 -16.12
C LEU A 347 12.51 -0.71 -15.08
N LEU A 348 13.39 -1.71 -15.20
CA LEU A 348 14.53 -1.89 -14.29
C LEU A 348 15.52 -0.74 -14.40
N VAL A 349 15.89 -0.33 -15.62
CA VAL A 349 16.79 0.82 -15.86
C VAL A 349 16.17 2.09 -15.29
N MET A 350 14.88 2.31 -15.52
CA MET A 350 14.15 3.46 -14.99
C MET A 350 14.07 3.45 -13.46
N LEU A 351 13.85 2.29 -12.84
CA LEU A 351 13.87 2.11 -11.38
C LEU A 351 15.25 2.45 -10.81
N VAL A 352 16.32 1.89 -11.39
CA VAL A 352 17.70 2.16 -10.95
C VAL A 352 18.05 3.63 -11.15
N ALA A 353 17.67 4.23 -12.28
CA ALA A 353 17.87 5.64 -12.55
C ALA A 353 17.10 6.52 -11.56
N PHE A 354 15.84 6.20 -11.27
CA PHE A 354 15.01 6.90 -10.29
C PHE A 354 15.64 6.85 -8.89
N LEU A 355 16.05 5.67 -8.43
CA LEU A 355 16.72 5.50 -7.13
C LEU A 355 18.07 6.23 -7.09
N ALA A 356 18.84 6.23 -8.20
CA ALA A 356 20.10 6.97 -8.29
C ALA A 356 19.88 8.48 -8.22
N VAL A 357 18.92 9.00 -8.97
CA VAL A 357 18.54 10.43 -8.95
C VAL A 357 18.05 10.82 -7.56
N LEU A 358 17.18 10.04 -6.93
CA LEU A 358 16.72 10.30 -5.57
C LEU A 358 17.87 10.24 -4.55
N SER A 359 18.81 9.30 -4.70
CA SER A 359 20.00 9.25 -3.86
C SER A 359 20.86 10.51 -4.02
N ILE A 360 21.04 11.03 -5.24
CA ILE A 360 21.76 12.30 -5.47
C ILE A 360 20.97 13.47 -4.87
N LEU A 361 19.67 13.52 -5.13
CA LEU A 361 18.77 14.57 -4.64
C LEU A 361 18.72 14.58 -3.10
N SER A 362 18.77 13.42 -2.45
CA SER A 362 18.82 13.30 -1.00
C SER A 362 20.07 13.94 -0.39
N ARG A 363 21.18 13.94 -1.12
CA ARG A 363 22.45 14.53 -0.66
C ARG A 363 22.50 16.04 -0.85
N THR A 364 21.79 16.56 -1.85
CA THR A 364 21.86 17.98 -2.23
C THR A 364 20.64 18.77 -1.75
N CYS A 365 19.43 18.30 -2.10
CA CYS A 365 18.17 18.99 -1.80
C CYS A 365 17.76 18.81 -0.35
N LEU A 366 17.89 17.61 0.21
CA LEU A 366 17.43 17.33 1.57
C LEU A 366 18.12 18.14 2.66
N PRO A 367 19.47 18.28 2.70
CA PRO A 367 20.10 19.14 3.70
C PRO A 367 19.76 20.63 3.51
N TRP A 368 19.43 21.06 2.29
CA TRP A 368 18.96 22.42 2.04
C TRP A 368 17.53 22.61 2.56
N LEU A 369 16.61 21.70 2.18
CA LEU A 369 15.21 21.68 2.62
C LEU A 369 15.11 21.58 4.15
N LEU A 370 15.86 20.67 4.78
CA LEU A 370 15.86 20.50 6.22
C LEU A 370 16.46 21.70 6.96
N ARG A 371 17.51 22.35 6.42
CA ARG A 371 18.03 23.60 7.02
C ARG A 371 17.04 24.75 6.89
N LEU A 372 16.38 24.87 5.75
CA LEU A 372 15.34 25.86 5.52
C LEU A 372 14.16 25.61 6.48
N MET A 373 13.75 24.36 6.62
CA MET A 373 12.70 23.94 7.56
C MET A 373 13.12 24.22 8.99
N ILE A 374 14.31 23.84 9.47
CA ILE A 374 14.75 24.16 10.83
C ILE A 374 14.82 25.68 11.05
N SER A 375 15.31 26.43 10.07
CA SER A 375 15.44 27.90 10.17
C SER A 375 14.08 28.62 10.21
N LEU A 376 13.06 28.08 9.55
CA LEU A 376 11.70 28.64 9.51
C LEU A 376 10.77 28.04 10.59
N SER A 377 11.04 26.80 11.01
CA SER A 377 10.22 26.00 11.93
C SER A 377 10.56 26.20 13.41
N SER A 378 11.53 27.06 13.74
CA SER A 378 11.83 27.45 15.13
C SER A 378 10.59 27.96 15.91
N GLN A 379 9.48 28.26 15.21
CA GLN A 379 8.23 28.75 15.82
C GLN A 379 7.00 27.82 15.72
N THR A 380 6.90 26.85 14.79
CA THR A 380 5.65 26.05 14.62
C THR A 380 5.88 24.63 14.05
N ASN A 381 5.43 23.59 14.75
CA ASN A 381 5.47 22.19 14.29
C ASN A 381 4.59 21.93 13.05
N GLU A 382 3.54 22.72 12.84
CA GLU A 382 2.56 22.57 11.75
C GLU A 382 3.20 22.73 10.37
N LEU A 383 4.06 23.75 10.21
CA LEU A 383 4.74 24.00 8.94
C LEU A 383 5.70 22.86 8.57
N TYR A 384 6.35 22.28 9.58
CA TYR A 384 7.24 21.13 9.39
C TYR A 384 6.47 19.89 8.92
N GLN A 385 5.33 19.60 9.56
CA GLN A 385 4.45 18.50 9.19
C GLN A 385 3.94 18.67 7.75
N LEU A 386 3.47 19.87 7.40
CA LEU A 386 3.00 20.17 6.05
C LEU A 386 4.11 20.03 5.00
N ALA A 387 5.31 20.54 5.27
CA ALA A 387 6.44 20.42 4.37
C ALA A 387 6.88 18.96 4.18
N SER A 388 6.85 18.14 5.24
CA SER A 388 7.16 16.71 5.13
C SER A 388 6.12 15.95 4.30
N VAL A 389 4.83 16.26 4.48
CA VAL A 389 3.75 15.70 3.66
C VAL A 389 3.88 16.14 2.20
N ALA A 390 4.14 17.43 1.96
CA ALA A 390 4.34 17.96 0.61
C ALA A 390 5.55 17.30 -0.08
N PHE A 391 6.66 17.12 0.63
CA PHE A 391 7.83 16.40 0.10
C PHE A 391 7.49 14.95 -0.28
N CYS A 392 6.80 14.22 0.61
CA CYS A 392 6.33 12.87 0.33
C CYS A 392 5.48 12.80 -0.94
N LEU A 393 4.46 13.66 -1.03
CA LEU A 393 3.54 13.68 -2.16
C LEU A 393 4.22 14.09 -3.47
N LEU A 394 5.16 15.04 -3.41
CA LEU A 394 5.90 15.49 -4.60
C LEU A 394 6.79 14.38 -5.16
N VAL A 395 7.49 13.64 -4.30
CA VAL A 395 8.32 12.50 -4.73
C VAL A 395 7.44 11.35 -5.22
N ALA A 396 6.32 11.06 -4.55
CA ALA A 396 5.34 10.07 -5.01
C ALA A 396 4.80 10.42 -6.40
N TRP A 397 4.37 11.66 -6.62
CA TRP A 397 3.87 12.14 -7.89
C TRP A 397 4.92 12.12 -9.00
N CYS A 398 6.17 12.48 -8.68
CA CYS A 398 7.29 12.34 -9.62
C CYS A 398 7.52 10.89 -10.04
N SER A 399 7.41 9.94 -9.10
CA SER A 399 7.53 8.51 -9.37
C SER A 399 6.42 8.00 -10.31
N ASP A 400 5.18 8.42 -10.06
CA ASP A 400 4.03 8.08 -10.91
C ASP A 400 4.16 8.65 -12.33
N LYS A 401 4.64 9.89 -12.47
CA LYS A 401 4.91 10.51 -13.79
C LYS A 401 5.99 9.78 -14.58
N LEU A 402 6.92 9.10 -13.91
CA LEU A 402 7.92 8.27 -14.56
C LEU A 402 7.35 6.90 -14.97
N GLY A 403 6.12 6.54 -14.58
CA GLY A 403 5.52 5.23 -14.88
C GLY A 403 5.93 4.15 -13.89
N LEU A 404 6.37 4.54 -12.68
CA LEU A 404 6.63 3.61 -11.58
C LEU A 404 5.34 3.46 -10.74
N SER A 405 5.37 3.80 -9.46
CA SER A 405 4.21 3.74 -8.57
C SER A 405 4.28 4.83 -7.51
N LEU A 406 3.11 5.34 -7.09
CA LEU A 406 3.01 6.32 -6.00
C LEU A 406 3.60 5.75 -4.70
N GLU A 407 3.38 4.45 -4.49
CA GLU A 407 3.87 3.62 -3.40
C GLU A 407 5.40 3.65 -3.30
N LEU A 408 6.09 3.34 -4.41
CA LEU A 408 7.54 3.37 -4.47
C LEU A 408 8.10 4.77 -4.19
N GLY A 409 7.52 5.80 -4.78
CA GLY A 409 7.97 7.18 -4.57
C GLY A 409 7.81 7.62 -3.11
N SER A 410 6.69 7.28 -2.48
CA SER A 410 6.45 7.58 -1.06
C SER A 410 7.42 6.85 -0.14
N PHE A 411 7.68 5.56 -0.37
CA PHE A 411 8.68 4.78 0.36
C PHE A 411 10.09 5.38 0.18
N ALA A 412 10.47 5.70 -1.06
CA ALA A 412 11.77 6.28 -1.36
C ALA A 412 11.94 7.65 -0.68
N ALA A 413 10.91 8.48 -0.65
CA ALA A 413 10.92 9.75 0.09
C ALA A 413 11.20 9.54 1.58
N GLY A 414 10.61 8.51 2.19
CA GLY A 414 10.84 8.14 3.58
C GLY A 414 12.27 7.71 3.81
N VAL A 415 12.80 6.84 2.96
CA VAL A 415 14.20 6.39 3.02
C VAL A 415 15.17 7.56 2.88
N MET A 416 14.88 8.55 2.03
CA MET A 416 15.72 9.75 1.93
C MET A 416 15.83 10.47 3.27
N ILE A 417 14.70 10.71 3.94
CA ILE A 417 14.66 11.38 5.26
C ILE A 417 15.26 10.50 6.37
N SER A 418 15.10 9.18 6.31
CA SER A 418 15.65 8.22 7.28
C SER A 418 17.17 8.33 7.47
N THR A 419 17.88 8.80 6.43
CA THR A 419 19.34 8.98 6.48
C THR A 419 19.80 10.22 7.25
N THR A 420 18.87 11.07 7.66
CA THR A 420 19.12 12.32 8.36
C THR A 420 18.81 12.21 9.85
N ASP A 421 19.43 13.07 10.66
CA ASP A 421 19.23 13.07 12.12
C ASP A 421 17.79 13.45 12.55
N LEU A 422 16.95 13.91 11.62
CA LEU A 422 15.57 14.34 11.86
C LEU A 422 14.52 13.23 11.63
N ALA A 423 14.92 12.04 11.19
CA ALA A 423 13.99 10.96 10.82
C ALA A 423 12.94 10.66 11.89
N GLN A 424 13.35 10.60 13.16
CA GLN A 424 12.48 10.34 14.29
C GLN A 424 11.47 11.47 14.51
N HIS A 425 11.91 12.72 14.45
CA HIS A 425 11.03 13.88 14.57
C HIS A 425 10.02 13.93 13.43
N THR A 426 10.45 13.62 12.20
CA THR A 426 9.54 13.51 11.05
C THR A 426 8.49 12.44 11.26
N LEU A 427 8.89 11.25 11.73
CA LEU A 427 7.99 10.14 11.97
C LEU A 427 6.91 10.51 13.00
N GLU A 428 7.28 11.15 14.11
CA GLU A 428 6.33 11.61 15.14
C GLU A 428 5.29 12.60 14.60
N GLN A 429 5.68 13.47 13.65
CA GLN A 429 4.76 14.43 13.04
C GLN A 429 3.82 13.79 12.00
N ILE A 430 4.28 12.77 11.27
CA ILE A 430 3.48 12.10 10.23
C ILE A 430 2.58 11.02 10.83
N GLU A 431 2.96 10.43 11.96
CA GLU A 431 2.25 9.33 12.60
C GLU A 431 0.73 9.56 12.76
N PRO A 432 0.23 10.73 13.20
CA PRO A 432 -1.21 10.99 13.25
C PRO A 432 -1.90 10.92 11.89
N ILE A 433 -1.28 11.51 10.85
CA ILE A 433 -1.78 11.51 9.47
C ILE A 433 -1.80 10.08 8.93
N ARG A 434 -0.68 9.37 9.09
CA ARG A 434 -0.54 7.96 8.72
C ARG A 434 -1.63 7.12 9.37
N ASN A 435 -1.83 7.23 10.67
CA ASN A 435 -2.79 6.40 11.40
C ASN A 435 -4.23 6.65 10.95
N PHE A 436 -4.60 7.92 10.71
CA PHE A 436 -5.91 8.28 10.20
C PHE A 436 -6.17 7.71 8.80
N PHE A 437 -5.27 7.97 7.85
CA PHE A 437 -5.46 7.48 6.50
C PHE A 437 -5.27 5.97 6.37
N ALA A 438 -4.45 5.32 7.22
CA ALA A 438 -4.37 3.87 7.30
C ALA A 438 -5.72 3.27 7.74
N ALA A 439 -6.39 3.85 8.75
CA ALA A 439 -7.72 3.38 9.15
C ALA A 439 -8.73 3.48 8.00
N LEU A 440 -8.74 4.60 7.27
CA LEU A 440 -9.55 4.76 6.06
C LEU A 440 -9.24 3.72 4.99
N PHE A 441 -7.95 3.49 4.72
CA PHE A 441 -7.49 2.52 3.73
C PHE A 441 -7.94 1.10 4.07
N LEU A 442 -7.72 0.67 5.32
CA LEU A 442 -8.11 -0.66 5.76
C LEU A 442 -9.63 -0.85 5.79
N ALA A 443 -10.38 0.17 6.20
CA ALA A 443 -11.83 0.14 6.12
C ALA A 443 -12.30 0.06 4.67
N SER A 444 -11.67 0.80 3.75
CA SER A 444 -11.99 0.76 2.32
C SER A 444 -11.75 -0.61 1.70
N ILE A 445 -10.62 -1.26 2.00
CA ILE A 445 -10.38 -2.65 1.60
C ILE A 445 -11.42 -3.58 2.23
N GLY A 446 -11.76 -3.35 3.50
CA GLY A 446 -12.80 -4.07 4.20
C GLY A 446 -14.13 -4.07 3.43
N MET A 447 -14.53 -2.93 2.87
CA MET A 447 -15.76 -2.81 2.09
C MET A 447 -15.80 -3.70 0.84
N LEU A 448 -14.64 -4.07 0.28
CA LEU A 448 -14.53 -5.03 -0.84
C LEU A 448 -14.77 -6.48 -0.41
N ILE A 449 -14.73 -6.77 0.89
CA ILE A 449 -14.93 -8.11 1.44
C ILE A 449 -16.43 -8.37 1.59
N HIS A 450 -16.93 -9.33 0.80
CA HIS A 450 -18.28 -9.84 0.97
C HIS A 450 -18.37 -10.77 2.18
N VAL A 451 -19.08 -10.35 3.23
CA VAL A 451 -19.28 -11.13 4.46
C VAL A 451 -19.91 -12.50 4.16
N HIS A 452 -20.85 -12.54 3.20
CA HIS A 452 -21.50 -13.78 2.78
C HIS A 452 -20.50 -14.79 2.16
N PHE A 453 -19.51 -14.31 1.42
CA PHE A 453 -18.46 -15.17 0.86
C PHE A 453 -17.60 -15.77 1.97
N LEU A 454 -17.20 -14.96 2.96
CA LEU A 454 -16.43 -15.43 4.13
C LEU A 454 -17.16 -16.52 4.91
N TRP A 455 -18.46 -16.34 5.14
CA TRP A 455 -19.25 -17.30 5.90
C TRP A 455 -19.44 -18.63 5.15
N ASN A 456 -19.74 -18.55 3.85
CA ASN A 456 -19.98 -19.74 3.05
C ASN A 456 -18.71 -20.56 2.77
N HIS A 457 -17.54 -19.92 2.77
CA HIS A 457 -16.24 -20.54 2.43
C HIS A 457 -15.27 -20.54 3.62
N VAL A 458 -15.81 -20.49 4.84
CA VAL A 458 -15.00 -20.44 6.07
C VAL A 458 -14.09 -21.65 6.21
N ASP A 459 -14.53 -22.80 5.71
CA ASP A 459 -13.78 -24.05 5.66
C ASP A 459 -12.54 -23.95 4.76
N ILE A 460 -12.70 -23.42 3.55
CA ILE A 460 -11.60 -23.21 2.60
C ILE A 460 -10.64 -22.14 3.13
N LEU A 461 -11.17 -21.05 3.70
CA LEU A 461 -10.36 -19.98 4.28
C LEU A 461 -9.55 -20.49 5.48
N LEU A 462 -10.16 -21.26 6.38
CA LEU A 462 -9.47 -21.81 7.53
C LEU A 462 -8.41 -22.83 7.10
N ALA A 463 -8.72 -23.70 6.13
CA ALA A 463 -7.75 -24.61 5.54
C ALA A 463 -6.56 -23.86 4.90
N SER A 464 -6.84 -22.77 4.17
CA SER A 464 -5.83 -21.89 3.57
C SER A 464 -4.94 -21.26 4.65
N VAL A 465 -5.51 -20.72 5.73
CA VAL A 465 -4.74 -20.13 6.84
C VAL A 465 -3.84 -21.18 7.51
N ILE A 466 -4.37 -22.37 7.81
CA ILE A 466 -3.58 -23.46 8.41
C ILE A 466 -2.45 -23.88 7.47
N LEU A 467 -2.73 -24.01 6.18
CA LEU A 467 -1.75 -24.35 5.16
C LEU A 467 -0.63 -23.30 5.09
N VAL A 468 -0.98 -22.01 5.01
CA VAL A 468 -0.01 -20.90 4.97
C VAL A 468 0.86 -20.89 6.22
N ILE A 469 0.25 -20.98 7.41
CA ILE A 469 0.98 -21.00 8.68
C ILE A 469 1.96 -22.17 8.72
N THR A 470 1.52 -23.35 8.29
CA THR A 470 2.34 -24.58 8.31
C THR A 470 3.51 -24.48 7.33
N ILE A 471 3.24 -24.15 6.07
CA ILE A 471 4.26 -24.02 5.02
C ILE A 471 5.27 -22.93 5.40
N LYS A 472 4.80 -21.77 5.89
CA LYS A 472 5.66 -20.65 6.28
C LYS A 472 6.53 -20.98 7.47
N THR A 473 5.97 -21.63 8.48
CA THR A 473 6.76 -22.13 9.61
C THR A 473 7.86 -23.06 9.13
N ILE A 474 7.57 -24.01 8.23
CA ILE A 474 8.54 -24.99 7.72
C ILE A 474 9.65 -24.29 6.92
N ILE A 475 9.31 -23.45 5.96
CA ILE A 475 10.29 -22.77 5.09
C ILE A 475 11.20 -21.88 5.92
N ILE A 476 10.64 -21.05 6.80
CA ILE A 476 11.42 -20.14 7.63
C ILE A 476 12.29 -20.91 8.62
N ALA A 477 11.76 -21.97 9.24
CA ALA A 477 12.54 -22.83 10.12
C ALA A 477 13.71 -23.48 9.35
N LEU A 478 13.48 -24.00 8.15
CA LEU A 478 14.52 -24.60 7.31
C LEU A 478 15.62 -23.59 6.98
N VAL A 479 15.24 -22.38 6.56
CA VAL A 479 16.17 -21.29 6.25
C VAL A 479 17.02 -20.96 7.49
N VAL A 480 16.39 -20.68 8.63
CA VAL A 480 17.10 -20.32 9.87
C VAL A 480 18.01 -21.46 10.35
N LYS A 481 17.58 -22.73 10.20
CA LYS A 481 18.40 -23.90 10.52
C LYS A 481 19.60 -24.03 9.58
N GLY A 482 19.45 -23.70 8.29
CA GLY A 482 20.52 -23.67 7.31
C GLY A 482 21.66 -22.71 7.66
N PHE A 483 21.36 -21.65 8.44
CA PHE A 483 22.36 -20.73 8.99
C PHE A 483 22.99 -21.19 10.31
N GLY A 484 22.74 -22.42 10.76
CA GLY A 484 23.41 -23.03 11.91
C GLY A 484 22.76 -22.75 13.28
N TYR A 485 21.53 -22.24 13.33
CA TYR A 485 20.81 -22.05 14.58
C TYR A 485 20.19 -23.36 15.09
N ASN A 486 20.02 -23.45 16.42
CA ASN A 486 19.36 -24.59 17.06
C ASN A 486 17.91 -24.79 16.54
N ASN A 487 17.44 -26.04 16.47
CA ASN A 487 16.10 -26.40 16.02
C ASN A 487 15.02 -25.62 16.79
N LYS A 488 15.21 -25.40 18.09
CA LYS A 488 14.26 -24.65 18.94
C LYS A 488 14.13 -23.19 18.51
N THR A 489 15.26 -22.53 18.25
CA THR A 489 15.33 -21.15 17.76
C THR A 489 14.71 -21.06 16.36
N SER A 490 15.06 -21.99 15.48
CA SER A 490 14.53 -22.06 14.11
C SER A 490 13.01 -22.21 14.08
N LEU A 491 12.45 -23.12 14.89
CA LEU A 491 10.99 -23.29 14.99
C LEU A 491 10.31 -22.05 15.57
N LEU A 492 10.89 -21.45 16.62
CA LEU A 492 10.34 -20.25 17.26
C LEU A 492 10.29 -19.06 16.30
N VAL A 493 11.36 -18.84 15.51
CA VAL A 493 11.39 -17.81 14.46
C VAL A 493 10.36 -18.13 13.37
N GLY A 494 10.28 -19.39 12.93
CA GLY A 494 9.31 -19.84 11.91
C GLY A 494 7.87 -19.59 12.33
N MET A 495 7.49 -19.97 13.54
CA MET A 495 6.13 -19.74 14.06
C MET A 495 5.83 -18.26 14.30
N SER A 496 6.85 -17.48 14.72
CA SER A 496 6.68 -16.04 14.97
C SER A 496 6.49 -15.24 13.69
N LEU A 497 6.92 -15.75 12.53
CA LEU A 497 6.77 -15.11 11.22
C LEU A 497 5.69 -15.75 10.35
N ALA A 498 4.95 -16.75 10.85
CA ALA A 498 4.06 -17.57 10.05
C ALA A 498 2.79 -16.86 9.53
N GLN A 499 2.52 -15.65 9.99
CA GLN A 499 1.29 -14.91 9.69
C GLN A 499 1.49 -14.03 8.47
N ILE A 500 0.39 -13.63 7.83
CA ILE A 500 0.43 -12.69 6.71
C ILE A 500 0.36 -11.26 7.27
N GLY A 501 1.20 -10.36 6.74
CA GLY A 501 1.29 -8.97 7.18
C GLY A 501 0.14 -8.07 6.70
N GLU A 502 -0.07 -6.96 7.42
CA GLU A 502 -1.04 -5.91 7.05
C GLU A 502 -0.72 -5.27 5.69
N PHE A 503 0.56 -5.15 5.35
CA PHE A 503 1.02 -4.63 4.06
C PHE A 503 0.67 -5.53 2.88
N ALA A 504 0.33 -6.80 3.13
CA ALA A 504 -0.12 -7.71 2.11
C ALA A 504 -1.44 -7.23 1.48
N PHE A 505 -2.31 -6.55 2.24
CA PHE A 505 -3.53 -5.95 1.69
C PHE A 505 -3.24 -4.90 0.62
N VAL A 506 -2.24 -4.07 0.88
CA VAL A 506 -1.78 -3.04 -0.06
C VAL A 506 -1.25 -3.69 -1.34
N LEU A 507 -0.38 -4.69 -1.20
CA LEU A 507 0.18 -5.42 -2.34
C LEU A 507 -0.90 -6.10 -3.17
N LEU A 508 -1.89 -6.71 -2.52
CA LEU A 508 -2.99 -7.41 -3.16
C LEU A 508 -3.93 -6.45 -3.91
N SER A 509 -4.29 -5.31 -3.29
CA SER A 509 -5.07 -4.26 -3.96
C SER A 509 -4.35 -3.77 -5.23
N ARG A 510 -3.04 -3.50 -5.15
CA ARG A 510 -2.29 -3.04 -6.32
C ARG A 510 -2.18 -4.09 -7.42
N ALA A 511 -1.96 -5.35 -7.06
CA ALA A 511 -1.90 -6.44 -8.02
C ALA A 511 -3.24 -6.67 -8.74
N SER A 512 -4.37 -6.50 -8.03
CA SER A 512 -5.70 -6.51 -8.62
C SER A 512 -5.89 -5.37 -9.63
N ASN A 513 -5.46 -4.16 -9.30
CA ASN A 513 -5.51 -3.00 -10.20
C ASN A 513 -4.66 -3.18 -11.48
N LEU A 514 -3.62 -4.00 -11.42
CA LEU A 514 -2.79 -4.39 -12.57
C LEU A 514 -3.31 -5.63 -13.31
N HIS A 515 -4.48 -6.16 -12.94
CA HIS A 515 -5.05 -7.41 -13.46
C HIS A 515 -4.11 -8.63 -13.38
N LEU A 516 -3.21 -8.64 -12.38
CA LEU A 516 -2.26 -9.73 -12.16
C LEU A 516 -2.91 -10.94 -11.47
N VAL A 517 -3.98 -10.71 -10.71
CA VAL A 517 -4.67 -11.71 -9.89
C VAL A 517 -6.12 -11.79 -10.33
N GLU A 518 -6.64 -13.01 -10.54
CA GLU A 518 -8.05 -13.21 -10.87
C GLU A 518 -8.96 -12.86 -9.68
N GLY A 519 -10.16 -12.33 -9.92
CA GLY A 519 -11.07 -11.88 -8.86
C GLY A 519 -11.38 -12.93 -7.79
N LYS A 520 -11.50 -14.21 -8.17
CA LYS A 520 -11.71 -15.31 -7.19
C LYS A 520 -10.51 -15.50 -6.26
N LEU A 521 -9.30 -15.46 -6.83
CA LEU A 521 -8.06 -15.56 -6.06
C LEU A 521 -7.86 -14.32 -5.18
N TYR A 522 -8.22 -13.13 -5.68
CA TYR A 522 -8.22 -11.90 -4.89
C TYR A 522 -9.07 -12.03 -3.63
N LEU A 523 -10.33 -12.47 -3.74
CA LEU A 523 -11.20 -12.69 -2.57
C LEU A 523 -10.64 -13.74 -1.61
N LEU A 524 -10.07 -14.83 -2.14
CA LEU A 524 -9.48 -15.89 -1.32
C LEU A 524 -8.26 -15.40 -0.52
N LEU A 525 -7.33 -14.71 -1.18
CA LEU A 525 -6.12 -14.15 -0.54
C LEU A 525 -6.50 -13.07 0.46
N LEU A 526 -7.46 -12.22 0.12
CA LEU A 526 -7.97 -11.16 0.99
C LEU A 526 -8.58 -11.73 2.28
N GLY A 527 -9.46 -12.72 2.14
CA GLY A 527 -10.08 -13.42 3.27
C GLY A 527 -9.05 -14.20 4.10
N THR A 528 -8.08 -14.85 3.45
CA THR A 528 -7.00 -15.60 4.12
C THR A 528 -6.14 -14.66 4.96
N THR A 529 -5.76 -13.49 4.45
CA THR A 529 -4.98 -12.49 5.22
C THR A 529 -5.78 -11.94 6.40
N ALA A 530 -7.05 -11.58 6.18
CA ALA A 530 -7.92 -11.10 7.26
C ALA A 530 -8.04 -12.15 8.38
N LEU A 531 -8.31 -13.40 8.03
CA LEU A 531 -8.43 -14.49 9.00
C LEU A 531 -7.09 -14.84 9.65
N SER A 532 -5.97 -14.73 8.92
CA SER A 532 -4.61 -14.92 9.46
C SER A 532 -4.30 -13.91 10.57
N LEU A 533 -4.63 -12.62 10.36
CA LEU A 533 -4.45 -11.57 11.37
C LEU A 533 -5.32 -11.80 12.61
N VAL A 534 -6.59 -12.18 12.44
CA VAL A 534 -7.49 -12.55 13.57
C VAL A 534 -6.92 -13.74 14.35
N THR A 535 -6.37 -14.73 13.65
CA THR A 535 -5.86 -15.97 14.26
C THR A 535 -4.48 -15.79 14.89
N THR A 536 -3.78 -14.70 14.59
CA THR A 536 -2.38 -14.48 15.01
C THR A 536 -2.19 -14.51 16.54
N PRO A 537 -2.98 -13.80 17.36
CA PRO A 537 -2.84 -13.88 18.82
C PRO A 537 -3.05 -15.29 19.38
N LEU A 538 -3.90 -16.09 18.73
CA LEU A 538 -4.11 -17.49 19.11
C LEU A 538 -2.88 -18.33 18.78
N LEU A 539 -2.26 -18.10 17.62
CA LEU A 539 -1.01 -18.75 17.23
C LEU A 539 0.09 -18.49 18.25
N PHE A 540 0.25 -17.24 18.71
CA PHE A 540 1.25 -16.88 19.74
C PHE A 540 0.99 -17.55 21.10
N LYS A 541 -0.27 -17.74 21.48
CA LYS A 541 -0.64 -18.52 22.68
C LYS A 541 -0.35 -20.00 22.52
N LEU A 542 -0.35 -20.52 21.29
CA LEU A 542 -0.08 -21.93 21.00
C LEU A 542 1.42 -22.28 20.93
N ILE A 543 2.30 -21.30 20.69
CA ILE A 543 3.75 -21.50 20.60
C ILE A 543 4.33 -22.31 21.79
N PRO A 544 4.05 -21.97 23.07
CA PRO A 544 4.57 -22.73 24.20
C PRO A 544 4.10 -24.18 24.24
N ALA A 545 2.83 -24.43 23.86
CA ALA A 545 2.26 -25.78 23.82
C ALA A 545 2.94 -26.63 22.74
N ILE A 546 3.19 -26.06 21.56
CA ILE A 546 3.90 -26.74 20.46
C ILE A 546 5.37 -27.00 20.82
N LEU A 547 6.03 -26.07 21.50
CA LEU A 547 7.38 -26.28 22.01
C LEU A 547 7.43 -27.42 23.04
N HIS A 548 6.48 -27.47 23.97
CA HIS A 548 6.39 -28.54 24.96
C HIS A 548 6.13 -29.91 24.30
N LEU A 549 5.25 -29.94 23.28
CA LEU A 549 5.01 -31.12 22.48
C LEU A 549 6.28 -31.56 21.72
N GLY A 550 7.03 -30.63 21.14
CA GLY A 550 8.30 -30.92 20.47
C GLY A 550 9.39 -31.46 21.40
N VAL A 551 9.42 -31.01 22.67
CA VAL A 551 10.29 -31.60 23.70
C VAL A 551 9.87 -33.03 24.03
N LEU A 552 8.55 -33.28 24.13
CA LEU A 552 7.99 -34.61 24.41
C LEU A 552 8.22 -35.60 23.25
N LEU A 553 8.18 -35.12 22.01
CA LEU A 553 8.55 -35.88 20.80
C LEU A 553 10.07 -36.02 20.58
N ARG A 554 10.92 -35.59 21.54
CA ARG A 554 12.40 -35.61 21.46
C ARG A 554 12.98 -34.89 20.23
N TRP A 555 12.24 -33.97 19.62
CA TRP A 555 12.76 -33.10 18.55
C TRP A 555 13.82 -32.12 19.04
N PHE A 556 13.84 -31.89 20.36
CA PHE A 556 14.85 -31.13 21.07
C PHE A 556 15.53 -32.03 22.10
N SER A 557 16.84 -31.88 22.29
CA SER A 557 17.46 -32.39 23.52
C SER A 557 16.75 -31.72 24.71
N PRO A 558 16.45 -32.47 25.79
CA PRO A 558 16.01 -31.86 27.04
C PRO A 558 17.16 -31.01 27.57
N GLU A 559 17.13 -29.71 27.25
CA GLU A 559 17.95 -28.75 27.96
C GLU A 559 17.48 -28.73 29.41
N ARG A 560 18.42 -29.05 30.29
CA ARG A 560 18.31 -29.02 31.74
C ARG A 560 17.94 -27.59 32.15
N GLU A 561 16.67 -27.40 32.50
CA GLU A 561 16.06 -26.28 33.23
C GLU A 561 16.47 -24.84 32.87
N SER A 562 15.46 -24.01 32.58
CA SER A 562 15.52 -22.61 33.00
C SER A 562 15.43 -22.54 34.53
N SER A 563 16.56 -22.76 35.20
CA SER A 563 16.82 -22.42 36.61
C SER A 563 16.69 -20.90 36.90
N ILE A 564 16.27 -20.10 35.92
CA ILE A 564 15.97 -18.68 36.09
C ILE A 564 14.58 -18.47 36.73
N GLU A 565 13.61 -19.35 36.50
CA GLU A 565 12.25 -19.14 37.04
C GLU A 565 12.10 -19.63 38.50
N VAL A 566 12.91 -20.62 38.91
CA VAL A 566 13.00 -21.06 40.32
C VAL A 566 14.02 -20.21 41.10
N GLY A 567 15.09 -19.74 40.46
CA GLY A 567 16.07 -18.83 41.08
C GLY A 567 15.47 -17.46 41.45
N ILE A 568 14.63 -16.88 40.59
CA ILE A 568 13.96 -15.59 40.87
C ILE A 568 12.90 -15.76 41.97
N LYS A 569 12.23 -16.92 42.07
CA LYS A 569 11.27 -17.20 43.15
C LYS A 569 11.98 -17.51 44.47
N ALA A 570 13.16 -18.13 44.45
CA ALA A 570 13.99 -18.35 45.62
C ALA A 570 14.70 -17.08 46.11
N ASP A 571 15.15 -16.20 45.20
CA ASP A 571 15.78 -14.92 45.55
C ASP A 571 14.77 -13.85 45.98
N SER A 572 13.53 -13.86 45.44
CA SER A 572 12.45 -13.03 45.98
C SER A 572 12.01 -13.48 47.37
N LEU A 573 11.92 -14.80 47.63
CA LEU A 573 11.64 -15.34 48.97
C LEU A 573 12.80 -15.11 49.96
N ARG A 574 14.07 -15.13 49.52
CA ARG A 574 15.22 -14.76 50.37
C ARG A 574 15.31 -13.26 50.64
N SER A 575 14.91 -12.42 49.68
CA SER A 575 14.90 -10.95 49.83
C SER A 575 13.78 -10.48 50.78
N ASP A 576 12.60 -11.10 50.74
CA ASP A 576 11.51 -10.81 51.69
C ASP A 576 11.79 -11.34 53.11
N SER A 577 12.41 -12.51 53.23
CA SER A 577 12.83 -13.02 54.55
C SER A 577 13.95 -12.18 55.18
N GLY A 578 14.87 -11.64 54.37
CA GLY A 578 15.94 -10.73 54.83
C GLY A 578 15.41 -9.38 55.29
N LYS A 579 14.42 -8.81 54.57
CA LYS A 579 13.78 -7.54 54.97
C LYS A 579 12.92 -7.67 56.22
N HIS A 580 12.21 -8.78 56.42
CA HIS A 580 11.48 -9.00 57.68
C HIS A 580 12.39 -9.25 58.88
N ARG A 581 13.58 -9.86 58.70
CA ARG A 581 14.55 -10.04 59.80
C ARG A 581 15.27 -8.75 60.19
N ILE A 582 15.49 -7.84 59.25
CA ILE A 582 16.11 -6.52 59.51
C ILE A 582 15.10 -5.54 60.14
N VAL A 583 13.81 -5.63 59.78
CA VAL A 583 12.75 -4.82 60.41
C VAL A 583 12.43 -5.31 61.83
N LEU A 584 12.56 -6.60 62.13
CA LEU A 584 12.38 -7.13 63.51
C LEU A 584 13.57 -6.84 64.44
N MET A 585 14.80 -6.72 63.94
CA MET A 585 15.96 -6.36 64.78
C MET A 585 16.14 -4.85 64.99
N ALA A 586 15.48 -4.01 64.18
CA ALA A 586 15.52 -2.55 64.32
C ALA A 586 14.45 -1.98 65.28
N GLN A 587 13.56 -2.82 65.81
CA GLN A 587 12.44 -2.40 66.65
C GLN A 587 12.59 -2.80 68.15
N GLU A 588 13.72 -3.39 68.55
CA GLU A 588 13.97 -3.81 69.96
C GLU A 588 15.06 -3.01 70.68
N SER A 589 15.49 -1.86 70.14
CA SER A 589 16.46 -1.01 70.83
C SER A 589 16.09 0.47 70.74
N HIS A 590 14.97 0.87 71.33
CA HIS A 590 14.84 2.15 72.02
C HIS A 590 13.58 2.18 72.91
N ASP A 591 13.80 2.65 74.13
CA ASP A 591 12.86 3.13 75.16
C ASP A 591 12.33 2.14 76.22
N SER A 592 12.92 2.33 77.42
CA SER A 592 12.40 2.22 78.81
C SER A 592 11.85 0.90 79.33
#